data_AF-A0A6J8EAH9-F1
#
_entry.id   AF-A0A6J8EAH9-F1
#
_cell.length_a   1.000
_cell.length_b   1.000
_cell.length_c   1.000
_cell.angle_alpha   90.00
_cell.angle_beta   90.00
_cell.angle_gamma   90.00
#
_symmetry.space_group_name_H-M   'P 1'
#
loop_
_entity.id
_entity.type
_entity.pdbx_description
1 polymer ?
#
loop_
_entity_poly.entity_id
_entity_poly.type
_entity_poly.pdbx_seq_one_letter_code
_entity_poly.pdbx_strand_id
1 'polypeptide(L)'
;MIKYIINYDQNVLCFHEYDRITTTIQAFCAKRSRHGTMNDGWNICEDGCYKPNKNTSVWVMSTVNDKMNAESIDLHHGIKVYRHKPSITSGQNAIAVTPKNKSGLFDHSAKLGVWSNEVKKRSNSRDVFILDVKNLTEKVLSDVIKDGLLKTMQQLSIRINYTEHQTGIRYLSALKHLRRLFQLGFRIYWSKPEWSCILQNKNRTSCVYLDMVR
;
A
#
# COMPACT_ATOMS: atom_id res chain seq x y z
N MET A 1 27.72 18.28 15.76
CA MET A 1 27.23 19.02 14.56
C MET A 1 27.39 18.11 13.34
N ILE A 2 26.47 17.14 13.13
CA ILE A 2 26.50 16.26 11.95
C ILE A 2 25.43 16.79 11.00
N LYS A 3 25.76 17.84 10.25
CA LYS A 3 24.90 18.39 9.20
C LYS A 3 25.25 17.70 7.89
N TYR A 4 24.29 16.91 7.42
CA TYR A 4 23.90 16.71 6.02
C TYR A 4 24.90 17.18 4.95
N ILE A 5 25.68 16.23 4.43
CA ILE A 5 26.14 16.29 3.03
C ILE A 5 25.61 15.02 2.37
N ILE A 6 24.34 15.05 1.96
CA ILE A 6 23.86 14.14 0.93
C ILE A 6 24.12 14.90 -0.38
N ASN A 7 25.17 14.47 -1.08
CA ASN A 7 25.64 15.12 -2.30
C ASN A 7 24.63 14.89 -3.45
N TYR A 8 24.63 15.77 -4.45
CA TYR A 8 23.73 15.68 -5.62
C TYR A 8 23.77 14.29 -6.28
N ASP A 9 24.96 13.70 -6.38
CA ASP A 9 25.18 12.36 -6.94
C ASP A 9 24.46 11.25 -6.17
N GLN A 10 24.34 11.36 -4.84
CA GLN A 10 23.62 10.37 -4.03
C GLN A 10 22.11 10.43 -4.27
N ASN A 11 21.56 11.62 -4.53
CA ASN A 11 20.14 11.76 -4.85
C ASN A 11 19.81 11.08 -6.18
N VAL A 12 20.66 11.28 -7.19
CA VAL A 12 20.53 10.67 -8.52
C VAL A 12 20.64 9.14 -8.42
N LEU A 13 21.64 8.63 -7.69
CA LEU A 13 21.80 7.19 -7.45
C LEU A 13 20.58 6.57 -6.73
N CYS A 14 20.10 7.20 -5.65
CA CYS A 14 18.93 6.68 -4.93
C CYS A 14 17.66 6.73 -5.78
N PHE A 15 17.49 7.75 -6.62
CA PHE A 15 16.41 7.82 -7.58
C PHE A 15 16.47 6.69 -8.61
N HIS A 16 17.61 6.50 -9.27
CA HIS A 16 17.77 5.44 -10.27
C HIS A 16 17.52 4.05 -9.69
N GLU A 17 18.01 3.78 -8.48
CA GLU A 17 17.79 2.48 -7.84
C GLU A 17 16.32 2.29 -7.45
N TYR A 18 15.67 3.35 -6.97
CA TYR A 18 14.24 3.33 -6.69
C TYR A 18 13.41 3.08 -7.95
N ASP A 19 13.69 3.79 -9.04
CA ASP A 19 13.02 3.64 -10.32
C ASP A 19 13.22 2.21 -10.88
N ARG A 20 14.47 1.73 -10.88
CA ARG A 20 14.81 0.36 -11.29
C ARG A 20 14.02 -0.68 -10.52
N ILE A 21 13.98 -0.60 -9.18
CA ILE A 21 13.27 -1.59 -8.35
C ILE A 21 11.76 -1.54 -8.61
N THR A 22 11.18 -0.34 -8.68
CA THR A 22 9.73 -0.17 -8.82
C THR A 22 9.21 -0.48 -10.22
N THR A 23 10.07 -0.44 -11.25
CA THR A 23 9.72 -0.81 -12.63
C THR A 23 10.06 -2.27 -12.97
N THR A 24 10.87 -2.93 -12.14
CA THR A 24 11.24 -4.34 -12.33
C THR A 24 10.17 -5.28 -11.77
N ILE A 25 9.60 -6.12 -12.64
CA ILE A 25 8.73 -7.23 -12.24
C ILE A 25 9.58 -8.36 -11.64
N GLN A 26 9.16 -8.86 -10.49
CA GLN A 26 9.89 -9.83 -9.65
C GLN A 26 9.11 -11.15 -9.46
N ALA A 27 7.83 -11.16 -9.79
CA ALA A 27 6.98 -12.34 -9.83
C ALA A 27 6.03 -12.27 -11.02
N PHE A 28 5.66 -13.42 -11.56
CA PHE A 28 4.71 -13.50 -12.67
C PHE A 28 3.28 -13.67 -12.15
N CYS A 29 2.37 -12.88 -12.70
CA CYS A 29 0.93 -13.04 -12.51
C CYS A 29 0.23 -12.87 -13.87
N ALA A 30 -0.10 -13.99 -14.52
CA ALA A 30 -0.71 -14.06 -15.83
C ALA A 30 -2.10 -13.42 -15.83
N LYS A 31 -2.92 -13.77 -14.84
CA LYS A 31 -4.29 -13.30 -14.72
C LYS A 31 -4.41 -12.33 -13.55
N ARG A 32 -4.84 -11.11 -13.87
CA ARG A 32 -5.10 -10.04 -12.90
C ARG A 32 -6.55 -9.60 -13.03
N SER A 33 -7.27 -9.56 -11.92
CA SER A 33 -8.58 -8.92 -11.85
C SER A 33 -8.39 -7.45 -11.47
N ARG A 34 -8.94 -6.54 -12.28
CA ARG A 34 -8.88 -5.09 -12.00
C ARG A 34 -10.23 -4.62 -11.48
N HIS A 35 -10.20 -3.94 -10.34
CA HIS A 35 -11.39 -3.47 -9.64
C HIS A 35 -11.36 -1.95 -9.50
N GLY A 36 -12.33 -1.28 -10.12
CA GLY A 36 -12.37 0.18 -10.22
C GLY A 36 -12.03 0.70 -11.61
N THR A 37 -11.69 1.99 -11.68
CA THR A 37 -11.39 2.66 -12.96
C THR A 37 -9.97 2.36 -13.44
N MET A 38 -9.67 2.72 -14.69
CA MET A 38 -8.32 2.63 -15.24
C MET A 38 -7.30 3.40 -14.40
N ASN A 39 -7.68 4.55 -13.83
CA ASN A 39 -6.78 5.41 -13.06
C ASN A 39 -6.71 5.01 -11.59
N ASP A 40 -7.85 4.77 -10.92
CA ASP A 40 -7.89 4.60 -9.46
C ASP A 40 -8.23 3.17 -9.01
N GLY A 41 -8.25 2.20 -9.93
CA GLY A 41 -8.53 0.79 -9.61
C GLY A 41 -7.34 0.03 -9.02
N TRP A 42 -7.66 -1.03 -8.27
CA TRP A 42 -6.70 -1.96 -7.66
C TRP A 42 -6.66 -3.27 -8.45
N ASN A 43 -5.53 -3.96 -8.41
CA ASN A 43 -5.41 -5.27 -9.04
C ASN A 43 -5.26 -6.36 -7.98
N ILE A 44 -5.86 -7.51 -8.25
CA ILE A 44 -5.68 -8.73 -7.47
C ILE A 44 -5.15 -9.81 -8.41
N CYS A 45 -4.13 -10.54 -7.98
CA CYS A 45 -3.60 -11.65 -8.72
C CYS A 45 -4.53 -12.86 -8.60
N GLU A 46 -4.84 -13.49 -9.74
CA GLU A 46 -5.77 -14.61 -9.87
C GLU A 46 -5.08 -15.94 -10.17
N ASP A 47 -3.74 -15.94 -10.18
CA ASP A 47 -2.96 -17.12 -10.52
C ASP A 47 -2.88 -18.11 -9.36
N GLY A 48 -3.11 -19.38 -9.66
CA GLY A 48 -2.75 -20.53 -8.82
C GLY A 48 -3.05 -20.33 -7.32
N CYS A 49 -1.99 -20.29 -6.52
CA CYS A 49 -2.08 -20.19 -5.07
C CYS A 49 -2.42 -18.79 -4.55
N TYR A 50 -2.36 -17.75 -5.38
CA TYR A 50 -2.66 -16.36 -5.00
C TYR A 50 -4.15 -16.03 -5.13
N LYS A 51 -4.89 -16.81 -5.94
CA LYS A 51 -6.29 -16.56 -6.22
C LYS A 51 -7.14 -16.46 -4.95
N PRO A 52 -7.92 -15.38 -4.76
CA PRO A 52 -8.88 -15.28 -3.67
C PRO A 52 -9.88 -16.45 -3.66
N ASN A 53 -10.29 -16.86 -2.46
CA ASN A 53 -11.37 -17.82 -2.28
C ASN A 53 -12.37 -17.30 -1.25
N LYS A 54 -13.43 -18.06 -0.96
CA LYS A 54 -14.50 -17.65 -0.02
C LYS A 54 -14.03 -17.29 1.39
N ASN A 55 -12.84 -17.76 1.80
CA ASN A 55 -12.26 -17.44 3.11
C ASN A 55 -11.35 -16.21 3.07
N THR A 56 -10.90 -15.78 1.89
CA THR A 56 -10.10 -14.58 1.70
C THR A 56 -10.90 -13.35 2.14
N SER A 57 -10.23 -12.45 2.85
CA SER A 57 -10.72 -11.11 3.15
C SER A 57 -9.82 -10.07 2.48
N VAL A 58 -10.43 -8.96 2.09
CA VAL A 58 -9.68 -7.79 1.60
C VAL A 58 -9.74 -6.70 2.65
N TRP A 59 -8.58 -6.29 3.13
CA TRP A 59 -8.39 -5.25 4.13
C TRP A 59 -7.91 -3.99 3.42
N VAL A 60 -8.75 -2.96 3.42
CA VAL A 60 -8.47 -1.70 2.72
C VAL A 60 -8.23 -0.60 3.73
N MET A 61 -7.06 0.03 3.62
CA MET A 61 -6.77 1.28 4.28
C MET A 61 -6.59 2.37 3.23
N SER A 62 -7.50 3.32 3.19
CA SER A 62 -7.51 4.34 2.13
C SER A 62 -8.04 5.69 2.60
N THR A 63 -7.47 6.78 2.08
CA THR A 63 -7.99 8.14 2.28
C THR A 63 -8.88 8.63 1.14
N VAL A 64 -8.98 7.88 0.04
CA VAL A 64 -9.79 8.23 -1.14
C VAL A 64 -11.17 7.56 -1.11
N ASN A 65 -12.10 7.98 -1.97
CA ASN A 65 -13.34 7.24 -2.13
C ASN A 65 -13.04 5.93 -2.87
N ASP A 66 -13.23 4.83 -2.17
CA ASP A 66 -12.82 3.49 -2.56
C ASP A 66 -14.00 2.52 -2.61
N LYS A 67 -15.22 3.06 -2.46
CA LYS A 67 -16.45 2.28 -2.34
C LYS A 67 -16.69 1.41 -3.57
N MET A 68 -16.63 2.00 -4.76
CA MET A 68 -16.88 1.28 -6.01
C MET A 68 -15.86 0.17 -6.25
N ASN A 69 -14.58 0.41 -5.94
CA ASN A 69 -13.54 -0.60 -6.09
C ASN A 69 -13.79 -1.78 -5.13
N ALA A 70 -14.10 -1.48 -3.87
CA ALA A 70 -14.41 -2.50 -2.86
C ALA A 70 -15.67 -3.30 -3.20
N GLU A 71 -16.74 -2.64 -3.67
CA GLU A 71 -17.96 -3.32 -4.10
C GLU A 71 -17.72 -4.19 -5.34
N SER A 72 -16.85 -3.74 -6.26
CA SER A 72 -16.45 -4.55 -7.42
C SER A 72 -15.67 -5.81 -7.01
N ILE A 73 -14.81 -5.73 -5.98
CA ILE A 73 -14.12 -6.90 -5.43
C ILE A 73 -15.12 -7.88 -4.83
N ASP A 74 -16.00 -7.39 -3.96
CA ASP A 74 -17.02 -8.20 -3.29
C ASP A 74 -17.90 -8.91 -4.33
N LEU A 75 -18.41 -8.17 -5.32
CA LEU A 75 -19.26 -8.72 -6.39
C LEU A 75 -18.53 -9.79 -7.23
N HIS A 76 -17.26 -9.56 -7.59
CA HIS A 76 -16.52 -10.46 -8.47
C HIS A 76 -16.06 -11.74 -7.77
N HIS A 77 -15.66 -11.63 -6.50
CA HIS A 77 -15.04 -12.73 -5.74
C HIS A 77 -15.98 -13.38 -4.72
N GLY A 78 -17.06 -12.69 -4.33
CA GLY A 78 -17.94 -13.11 -3.24
C GLY A 78 -17.24 -13.11 -1.88
N ILE A 79 -16.38 -12.11 -1.62
CA ILE A 79 -15.52 -12.02 -0.43
C ILE A 79 -15.74 -10.74 0.35
N LYS A 80 -15.49 -10.80 1.66
CA LYS A 80 -15.66 -9.64 2.55
C LYS A 80 -14.56 -8.60 2.32
N VAL A 81 -14.99 -7.35 2.15
CA VAL A 81 -14.10 -6.19 2.03
C VAL A 81 -14.28 -5.25 3.22
N TYR A 82 -13.24 -5.17 4.05
CA TYR A 82 -13.18 -4.31 5.23
C TYR A 82 -12.51 -2.98 4.86
N ARG A 83 -13.25 -1.87 4.98
CA ARG A 83 -12.77 -0.54 4.59
C ARG A 83 -12.54 0.38 5.76
N HIS A 84 -11.36 0.97 5.81
CA HIS A 84 -10.95 1.88 6.86
C HIS A 84 -10.26 3.14 6.31
N LYS A 85 -10.47 4.26 6.98
CA LYS A 85 -9.84 5.55 6.70
C LYS A 85 -8.85 5.89 7.80
N PRO A 86 -7.55 6.07 7.50
CA PRO A 86 -6.60 6.58 8.47
C PRO A 86 -6.64 8.11 8.54
N SER A 87 -6.35 8.64 9.72
CA SER A 87 -6.13 10.06 9.98
C SER A 87 -5.08 10.25 11.07
N ILE A 88 -4.36 11.38 11.04
CA ILE A 88 -3.51 11.77 12.17
C ILE A 88 -4.40 12.48 13.18
N THR A 89 -4.35 12.06 14.44
CA THR A 89 -4.98 12.79 15.53
C THR A 89 -4.09 13.96 15.97
N SER A 90 -4.68 15.15 16.11
CA SER A 90 -3.95 16.34 16.56
C SER A 90 -3.33 16.08 17.94
N GLY A 91 -2.02 16.36 18.07
CA GLY A 91 -1.30 16.29 19.34
C GLY A 91 -0.64 14.96 19.73
N GLN A 92 -0.90 13.83 19.05
CA GLN A 92 -0.41 12.52 19.52
C GLN A 92 0.58 11.79 18.60
N ASN A 93 0.97 12.34 17.44
CA ASN A 93 1.77 11.62 16.44
C ASN A 93 1.26 10.19 16.16
N ALA A 94 -0.02 9.91 16.42
CA ALA A 94 -0.65 8.61 16.29
C ALA A 94 -1.59 8.60 15.10
N ILE A 95 -1.80 7.41 14.51
CA ILE A 95 -2.77 7.21 13.44
C ILE A 95 -4.04 6.65 14.07
N ALA A 96 -5.14 7.38 13.93
CA ALA A 96 -6.48 6.85 14.14
C ALA A 96 -6.96 6.19 12.85
N VAL A 97 -7.74 5.13 13.00
CA VAL A 97 -8.30 4.33 11.92
C VAL A 97 -9.79 4.23 12.15
N THR A 98 -10.58 4.73 11.22
CA THR A 98 -12.04 4.78 11.32
C THR A 98 -12.69 3.90 10.26
N PRO A 99 -13.81 3.22 10.55
CA PRO A 99 -14.57 2.54 9.50
C PRO A 99 -15.07 3.57 8.48
N LYS A 100 -15.09 3.21 7.19
CA LYS A 100 -15.78 4.02 6.17
C LYS A 100 -17.27 3.68 6.08
N ASN A 101 -17.64 2.41 6.29
CA ASN A 101 -18.98 1.87 6.17
C ASN A 101 -19.21 0.79 7.26
N LYS A 102 -20.44 0.25 7.38
CA LYS A 102 -20.78 -0.84 8.31
C LYS A 102 -19.93 -2.11 8.16
N SER A 103 -19.24 -2.29 7.04
CA SER A 103 -18.31 -3.42 6.83
C SER A 103 -16.97 -3.24 7.54
N GLY A 104 -16.73 -2.13 8.24
CA GLY A 104 -15.51 -1.92 9.03
C GLY A 104 -15.45 -2.82 10.27
N LEU A 105 -14.23 -3.05 10.76
CA LEU A 105 -13.93 -3.88 11.93
C LEU A 105 -14.49 -3.32 13.26
N PHE A 106 -14.64 -2.00 13.33
CA PHE A 106 -15.19 -1.25 14.45
C PHE A 106 -16.33 -0.38 13.93
N ASP A 107 -17.23 0.03 14.81
CA ASP A 107 -18.22 1.09 14.57
C ASP A 107 -17.68 2.49 14.91
N HIS A 108 -16.49 2.56 15.52
CA HIS A 108 -15.82 3.79 15.96
C HIS A 108 -14.34 3.84 15.55
N SER A 109 -13.70 4.96 15.85
CA SER A 109 -12.28 5.20 15.57
C SER A 109 -11.38 4.44 16.55
N ALA A 110 -10.38 3.72 16.06
CA ALA A 110 -9.39 3.01 16.88
C ALA A 110 -7.96 3.48 16.57
N LYS A 111 -7.01 3.29 17.50
CA LYS A 111 -5.58 3.48 17.18
C LYS A 111 -5.12 2.42 16.18
N LEU A 112 -4.20 2.77 15.27
CA LEU A 112 -3.69 1.85 14.23
C LEU A 112 -3.18 0.51 14.80
N GLY A 113 -2.46 0.52 15.93
CA GLY A 113 -1.99 -0.71 16.56
C GLY A 113 -3.12 -1.61 17.09
N VAL A 114 -4.22 -1.00 17.58
CA VAL A 114 -5.41 -1.76 18.01
C VAL A 114 -6.09 -2.38 16.80
N TRP A 115 -6.29 -1.59 15.75
CA TRP A 115 -6.84 -2.07 14.49
C TRP A 115 -6.00 -3.21 13.90
N SER A 116 -4.69 -3.04 13.85
CA SER A 116 -3.76 -4.03 13.32
C SER A 116 -3.80 -5.35 14.07
N ASN A 117 -3.89 -5.29 15.41
CA ASN A 117 -4.03 -6.50 16.23
C ASN A 117 -5.34 -7.23 15.95
N GLU A 118 -6.45 -6.51 15.77
CA GLU A 118 -7.74 -7.14 15.44
C GLU A 118 -7.75 -7.72 14.02
N VAL A 119 -7.11 -7.06 13.05
CA VAL A 119 -6.90 -7.63 11.71
C VAL A 119 -6.11 -8.93 11.80
N LYS A 120 -4.96 -8.93 12.49
CA LYS A 120 -4.12 -10.14 12.64
C LYS A 120 -4.87 -11.33 13.26
N LYS A 121 -5.79 -11.09 14.21
CA LYS A 121 -6.60 -12.14 14.85
C LYS A 121 -7.60 -12.79 13.89
N ARG A 122 -8.06 -12.06 12.87
CA ARG A 122 -9.12 -12.49 11.93
C ARG A 122 -8.58 -12.85 10.55
N SER A 123 -7.40 -12.34 10.22
CA SER A 123 -6.79 -12.56 8.92
C SER A 123 -6.31 -13.98 8.76
N ASN A 124 -6.40 -14.51 7.55
CA ASN A 124 -5.76 -15.76 7.17
C ASN A 124 -4.62 -15.49 6.19
N SER A 125 -3.77 -16.49 5.96
CA SER A 125 -2.56 -16.38 5.14
C SER A 125 -2.79 -16.07 3.66
N ARG A 126 -4.04 -16.00 3.18
CA ARG A 126 -4.44 -15.68 1.80
C ARG A 126 -5.07 -14.30 1.63
N ASP A 127 -5.09 -13.50 2.69
CA ASP A 127 -5.75 -12.20 2.67
C ASP A 127 -5.01 -11.16 1.81
N VAL A 128 -5.77 -10.19 1.31
CA VAL A 128 -5.24 -9.09 0.50
C VAL A 128 -5.24 -7.83 1.35
N PHE A 129 -4.12 -7.11 1.39
CA PHE A 129 -4.04 -5.79 1.99
C PHE A 129 -3.86 -4.71 0.92
N ILE A 130 -4.73 -3.70 0.95
CA ILE A 130 -4.69 -2.56 0.05
C ILE A 130 -4.41 -1.30 0.87
N LEU A 131 -3.27 -0.67 0.61
CA LEU A 131 -2.84 0.58 1.23
C LEU A 131 -2.82 1.70 0.20
N ASP A 132 -3.91 2.48 0.16
CA ASP A 132 -4.09 3.61 -0.75
C ASP A 132 -4.36 4.91 0.02
N VAL A 133 -3.32 5.39 0.69
CA VAL A 133 -3.40 6.55 1.57
C VAL A 133 -2.58 7.69 1.00
N LYS A 134 -3.17 8.88 0.91
CA LYS A 134 -2.46 10.09 0.51
C LYS A 134 -1.70 10.64 1.72
N ASN A 135 -0.45 11.06 1.51
CA ASN A 135 0.43 11.72 2.49
C ASN A 135 0.79 10.92 3.76
N LEU A 136 0.20 9.74 3.99
CA LEU A 136 0.41 8.92 5.18
C LEU A 136 1.08 7.58 4.88
N THR A 137 1.35 7.24 3.61
CA THR A 137 1.81 5.90 3.22
C THR A 137 3.04 5.48 4.00
N GLU A 138 4.10 6.30 4.03
CA GLU A 138 5.36 5.92 4.68
C GLU A 138 5.19 5.60 6.16
N LYS A 139 4.36 6.39 6.85
CA LYS A 139 4.12 6.21 8.29
C LYS A 139 3.28 4.96 8.55
N VAL A 140 2.15 4.83 7.86
CA VAL A 140 1.28 3.64 7.97
C VAL A 140 2.07 2.38 7.61
N LEU A 141 2.80 2.40 6.50
CA LEU A 141 3.60 1.27 6.02
C LEU A 141 4.68 0.89 7.02
N SER A 142 5.36 1.87 7.63
CA SER A 142 6.33 1.60 8.71
C SER A 142 5.70 0.88 9.88
N ASP A 143 4.53 1.34 10.32
CA ASP A 143 3.82 0.79 11.48
C ASP A 143 3.32 -0.63 11.20
N VAL A 144 2.68 -0.88 10.04
CA VAL A 144 2.16 -2.21 9.67
C VAL A 144 3.25 -3.23 9.30
N ILE A 145 4.44 -2.77 8.93
CA ILE A 145 5.61 -3.65 8.82
C ILE A 145 6.11 -4.01 10.23
N LYS A 146 6.26 -3.01 11.11
CA LYS A 146 6.82 -3.18 12.45
C LYS A 146 5.94 -4.06 13.34
N ASP A 147 4.63 -3.89 13.26
CA ASP A 147 3.66 -4.64 14.06
C ASP A 147 3.38 -6.07 13.54
N GLY A 148 3.94 -6.42 12.38
CA GLY A 148 3.86 -7.73 11.76
C GLY A 148 2.54 -8.02 11.02
N LEU A 149 1.67 -7.04 10.79
CA LEU A 149 0.40 -7.25 10.07
C LEU A 149 0.61 -7.86 8.69
N LEU A 150 1.60 -7.36 7.94
CA LEU A 150 1.87 -7.87 6.59
C LEU A 150 2.32 -9.33 6.57
N LYS A 151 2.73 -9.91 7.71
CA LYS A 151 3.07 -11.34 7.81
C LYS A 151 1.86 -12.26 7.66
N THR A 152 0.64 -11.74 7.74
CA THR A 152 -0.60 -12.52 7.54
C THR A 152 -1.19 -12.34 6.14
N MET A 153 -0.69 -11.42 5.31
CA MET A 153 -1.30 -11.06 4.03
C MET A 153 -0.61 -11.74 2.86
N GLN A 154 -1.30 -12.35 1.91
CA GLN A 154 -0.68 -12.95 0.72
C GLN A 154 -0.39 -11.93 -0.38
N GLN A 155 -1.31 -10.98 -0.55
CA GLN A 155 -1.18 -9.95 -1.58
C GLN A 155 -1.16 -8.57 -0.94
N LEU A 156 -0.43 -7.67 -1.57
CA LEU A 156 -0.26 -6.31 -1.12
C LEU A 156 -0.35 -5.36 -2.32
N SER A 157 -1.33 -4.45 -2.31
CA SER A 157 -1.41 -3.33 -3.24
C SER A 157 -1.07 -2.06 -2.46
N ILE A 158 -0.01 -1.34 -2.84
CA ILE A 158 0.40 -0.11 -2.18
C ILE A 158 0.55 1.04 -3.16
N ARG A 159 0.00 2.21 -2.79
CA ARG A 159 0.33 3.49 -3.41
C ARG A 159 1.48 4.13 -2.66
N ILE A 160 2.59 4.35 -3.34
CA ILE A 160 3.73 5.07 -2.78
C ILE A 160 3.90 6.41 -3.49
N ASN A 161 3.96 7.49 -2.71
CA ASN A 161 4.03 8.86 -3.22
C ASN A 161 5.47 9.39 -3.09
N TYR A 162 6.08 9.82 -4.19
CA TYR A 162 7.38 10.51 -4.21
C TYR A 162 7.31 11.78 -5.07
N THR A 163 8.09 12.81 -4.72
CA THR A 163 8.21 14.05 -5.51
C THR A 163 9.61 14.13 -6.12
N GLU A 164 9.78 14.59 -7.36
CA GLU A 164 11.11 14.69 -8.01
C GLU A 164 12.07 15.64 -7.26
N HIS A 165 11.54 16.58 -6.47
CA HIS A 165 12.36 17.47 -5.62
C HIS A 165 12.65 16.90 -4.22
N GLN A 166 12.57 15.59 -4.01
CA GLN A 166 12.91 15.01 -2.72
C GLN A 166 14.41 14.86 -2.51
N THR A 167 14.81 15.06 -1.25
CA THR A 167 16.15 14.74 -0.78
C THR A 167 16.36 13.23 -0.82
N GLY A 168 17.60 12.77 -1.04
CA GLY A 168 17.97 11.35 -1.06
C GLY A 168 17.53 10.57 0.18
N ILE A 169 17.23 11.25 1.28
CA ILE A 169 16.63 10.68 2.49
C ILE A 169 15.31 9.98 2.21
N ARG A 170 14.43 10.58 1.38
CA ARG A 170 13.12 9.99 1.11
C ARG A 170 13.21 8.83 0.13
N TYR A 171 14.06 8.91 -0.89
CA TYR A 171 14.38 7.73 -1.72
C TYR A 171 14.98 6.61 -0.87
N LEU A 172 15.87 6.93 0.06
CA LEU A 172 16.42 5.95 0.99
C LEU A 172 15.33 5.36 1.91
N SER A 173 14.35 6.17 2.36
CA SER A 173 13.18 5.70 3.11
C SER A 173 12.37 4.70 2.28
N ALA A 174 12.06 5.05 1.03
CA ALA A 174 11.40 4.21 0.04
C ALA A 174 12.09 2.85 -0.11
N LEU A 175 13.39 2.90 -0.42
CA LEU A 175 14.22 1.74 -0.63
C LEU A 175 14.28 0.85 0.62
N LYS A 176 14.29 1.46 1.82
CA LYS A 176 14.19 0.71 3.09
C LYS A 176 12.85 0.00 3.24
N HIS A 177 11.73 0.62 2.88
CA HIS A 177 10.42 -0.04 2.87
C HIS A 177 10.36 -1.17 1.84
N LEU A 178 10.78 -0.93 0.61
CA LEU A 178 10.82 -1.93 -0.46
C LEU A 178 11.69 -3.13 -0.06
N ARG A 179 12.87 -2.89 0.51
CA ARG A 179 13.73 -3.95 1.04
C ARG A 179 13.04 -4.75 2.14
N ARG A 180 12.34 -4.10 3.07
CA ARG A 180 11.59 -4.80 4.14
C ARG A 180 10.45 -5.64 3.57
N LEU A 181 9.71 -5.14 2.59
CA LEU A 181 8.67 -5.90 1.90
C LEU A 181 9.25 -7.12 1.19
N PHE A 182 10.38 -6.96 0.50
CA PHE A 182 11.10 -8.07 -0.13
C PHE A 182 11.55 -9.13 0.89
N GLN A 183 12.05 -8.70 2.06
CA GLN A 183 12.44 -9.58 3.17
C GLN A 183 11.24 -10.31 3.80
N LEU A 184 10.03 -9.73 3.74
CA LEU A 184 8.79 -10.40 4.14
C LEU A 184 8.27 -11.40 3.09
N GLY A 185 8.94 -11.52 1.95
CA GLY A 185 8.61 -12.43 0.86
C GLY A 185 7.84 -11.78 -0.29
N PHE A 186 7.41 -10.52 -0.16
CA PHE A 186 6.66 -9.87 -1.23
C PHE A 186 7.54 -9.65 -2.47
N ARG A 187 6.96 -9.89 -3.64
CA ARG A 187 7.55 -9.69 -4.95
C ARG A 187 6.59 -8.88 -5.82
N ILE A 188 7.10 -7.87 -6.49
CA ILE A 188 6.32 -7.01 -7.38
C ILE A 188 5.89 -7.83 -8.59
N TYR A 189 4.59 -7.91 -8.87
CA TYR A 189 4.07 -8.52 -10.11
C TYR A 189 3.45 -7.49 -11.05
N TRP A 190 3.13 -6.30 -10.54
CA TRP A 190 2.67 -5.19 -11.35
C TRP A 190 3.12 -3.86 -10.74
N SER A 191 3.41 -2.91 -11.63
CA SER A 191 3.72 -1.55 -11.28
C SER A 191 3.08 -0.61 -12.30
N LYS A 192 2.51 0.49 -11.82
CA LYS A 192 2.04 1.57 -12.70
C LYS A 192 2.36 2.94 -12.10
N PRO A 193 2.76 3.92 -12.91
CA PRO A 193 2.76 5.30 -12.49
C PRO A 193 1.32 5.78 -12.28
N GLU A 194 1.12 6.67 -11.31
CA GLU A 194 -0.17 7.27 -11.02
C GLU A 194 -0.31 8.60 -11.76
N TRP A 195 -1.15 8.62 -12.79
CA TRP A 195 -1.34 9.77 -13.68
C TRP A 195 -1.79 11.03 -12.95
N SER A 196 -2.58 10.90 -11.88
CA SER A 196 -2.97 12.08 -11.07
C SER A 196 -1.77 12.78 -10.43
N CYS A 197 -0.70 12.05 -10.11
CA CYS A 197 0.52 12.66 -9.57
C CYS A 197 1.35 13.36 -10.65
N ILE A 198 1.36 12.82 -11.87
CA ILE A 198 2.06 13.40 -13.03
C ILE A 198 1.40 14.71 -13.46
N LEU A 199 0.06 14.74 -13.54
CA LEU A 199 -0.68 15.88 -14.11
C LEU A 199 -0.93 17.03 -13.13
N GLN A 200 -1.03 16.76 -11.83
CA GLN A 200 -1.41 17.80 -10.83
C GLN A 200 -0.24 18.63 -10.29
N ASN A 201 1.02 18.35 -10.67
CA ASN A 201 2.17 19.04 -10.11
C ASN A 201 3.13 19.59 -11.17
N LYS A 202 3.27 20.92 -11.21
CA LYS A 202 4.41 21.62 -11.86
C LYS A 202 5.78 21.16 -11.32
N ASN A 203 5.78 20.50 -10.16
CA ASN A 203 6.93 20.00 -9.41
C ASN A 203 7.22 18.49 -9.59
N ARG A 204 6.62 17.86 -10.62
CA ARG A 204 6.88 16.47 -11.05
C ARG A 204 6.83 15.46 -9.90
N THR A 205 5.63 15.21 -9.41
CA THR A 205 5.39 14.24 -8.34
C THR A 205 5.22 12.85 -8.96
N SER A 206 6.17 11.94 -8.76
CA SER A 206 6.07 10.55 -9.22
C SER A 206 5.49 9.67 -8.12
N CYS A 207 4.20 9.34 -8.20
CA CYS A 207 3.62 8.29 -7.38
C CYS A 207 3.53 6.99 -8.20
N VAL A 208 3.76 5.87 -7.53
CA VAL A 208 3.68 4.54 -8.15
C VAL A 208 2.71 3.68 -7.35
N TYR A 209 1.90 2.90 -8.06
CA TYR A 209 1.19 1.77 -7.47
C TYR A 209 2.01 0.51 -7.70
N LEU A 210 2.25 -0.23 -6.64
CA LEU A 210 2.88 -1.55 -6.69
C LEU A 210 1.88 -2.58 -6.21
N ASP A 211 1.68 -3.61 -7.02
CA ASP A 211 0.96 -4.81 -6.60
C ASP A 211 1.97 -5.95 -6.44
N MET A 212 1.87 -6.63 -5.30
CA MET A 212 2.84 -7.61 -4.85
C MET A 212 2.16 -8.88 -4.35
N VAL A 213 2.84 -10.02 -4.51
CA VAL A 213 2.44 -11.36 -4.00
C VAL A 213 3.57 -11.97 -3.17
N ARG A 214 3.26 -12.95 -2.32
CA ARG A 214 4.24 -13.83 -1.65
C ARG A 214 3.74 -15.26 -1.52
#